data_AF-A0A9N7GAB3-F1
#
_entry.id   AF-A0A9N7GAB3-F1
#
_cell.length_a   1.000
_cell.length_b   1.000
_cell.length_c   1.000
_cell.angle_alpha   90.00
_cell.angle_beta   90.00
_cell.angle_gamma   90.00
#
_symmetry.space_group_name_H-M   'P 1'
#
loop_
_entity.id
_entity.type
_entity.pdbx_description
1 polymer ?
#
loop_
_entity_poly.entity_id
_entity_poly.type
_entity_poly.pdbx_seq_one_letter_code
_entity_poly.pdbx_strand_id
1 'polypeptide(L)'
;MFRKFLLPYIFVVTFFFAPISEATKAVKNTPKPPVQTSLVIDAKSGKVLQAHNSQIRIYPASLTKLMTLYLMFEAIEAGKLPLDKKLLVSAKASKMPPCKLGLKAGETITVREAINGLIIKSANDAAVTVAEGMKGSEKAFSHLMNVKAKQLGMKNTYFKNASGWHDPLQQTTARDMAKLAMALKKDYPKFYPLFAKTSFVFRGNVVNGHNRVTKNYQGAEGMKTGFHTPAGYNLVTTASRNGKSLIAVVTGGKSAASRDQKMMGLLDQHFNIKPIVPKPSIKLASNNKSTTKAKSKIIKKKNIRS
;
A
#
# COMPACT_ATOMS: atom_id res chain seq x y z
N MET A 1 -4.54 98.43 27.90
CA MET A 1 -4.55 97.41 26.82
C MET A 1 -4.47 96.02 27.47
N PHE A 2 -5.56 95.56 28.12
CA PHE A 2 -5.64 94.26 28.81
C PHE A 2 -6.39 93.27 27.94
N ARG A 3 -5.75 92.17 27.52
CA ARG A 3 -6.40 91.06 26.83
C ARG A 3 -6.29 89.79 27.68
N LYS A 4 -7.47 89.31 28.11
CA LYS A 4 -7.72 88.07 28.86
C LYS A 4 -7.29 86.85 28.03
N PHE A 5 -6.56 85.91 28.65
CA PHE A 5 -6.31 84.58 28.11
C PHE A 5 -7.50 83.66 28.46
N LEU A 6 -8.13 83.06 27.45
CA LEU A 6 -9.03 81.91 27.59
C LEU A 6 -8.20 80.63 27.48
N LEU A 7 -8.27 79.74 28.48
CA LEU A 7 -7.82 78.35 28.34
C LEU A 7 -8.95 77.49 27.74
N PRO A 8 -8.67 76.58 26.79
CA PRO A 8 -9.63 75.55 26.40
C PRO A 8 -9.46 74.31 27.28
N TYR A 9 -10.60 73.75 27.70
CA TYR A 9 -10.72 72.46 28.38
C TYR A 9 -10.27 71.31 27.45
N ILE A 10 -9.36 70.45 27.93
CA ILE A 10 -9.01 69.19 27.27
C ILE A 10 -9.89 68.08 27.86
N PHE A 11 -10.78 67.51 27.04
CA PHE A 11 -11.57 66.31 27.38
C PHE A 11 -10.71 65.07 27.12
N VAL A 12 -10.27 64.38 28.18
CA VAL A 12 -9.58 63.08 28.06
C VAL A 12 -10.63 61.98 28.09
N VAL A 13 -10.85 61.32 26.94
CA VAL A 13 -11.69 60.11 26.84
C VAL A 13 -10.82 58.90 27.13
N THR A 14 -11.00 58.27 28.28
CA THR A 14 -10.33 57.01 28.64
C THR A 14 -11.14 55.82 28.09
N PHE A 15 -10.62 55.15 27.07
CA PHE A 15 -11.17 53.88 26.58
C PHE A 15 -10.74 52.72 27.50
N PHE A 16 -11.68 52.18 28.26
CA PHE A 16 -11.50 50.90 28.96
C PHE A 16 -11.53 49.75 27.93
N PHE A 17 -10.36 49.17 27.63
CA PHE A 17 -10.26 47.91 26.89
C PHE A 17 -10.45 46.73 27.86
N ALA A 18 -11.58 46.04 27.77
CA ALA A 18 -11.77 44.75 28.43
C ALA A 18 -11.08 43.63 27.61
N PRO A 19 -10.30 42.73 28.22
CA PRO A 19 -9.68 41.63 27.50
C PRO A 19 -10.73 40.57 27.15
N ILE A 20 -11.00 40.41 25.86
CA ILE A 20 -11.79 39.28 25.33
C ILE A 20 -10.90 38.04 25.40
N SER A 21 -11.12 37.20 26.42
CA SER A 21 -10.47 35.88 26.51
C SER A 21 -11.21 34.92 25.58
N GLU A 22 -10.68 34.76 24.36
CA GLU A 22 -11.22 33.82 23.38
C GLU A 22 -10.74 32.40 23.74
N ALA A 23 -11.62 31.62 24.36
CA ALA A 23 -11.36 30.24 24.73
C ALA A 23 -11.15 29.39 23.46
N THR A 24 -9.89 29.11 23.11
CA THR A 24 -9.53 28.21 22.01
C THR A 24 -9.96 26.79 22.35
N LYS A 25 -11.10 26.32 21.81
CA LYS A 25 -11.45 24.90 21.80
C LYS A 25 -10.39 24.13 21.02
N ALA A 26 -9.61 23.31 21.71
CA ALA A 26 -8.69 22.37 21.08
C ALA A 26 -9.48 21.41 20.17
N VAL A 27 -9.35 21.60 18.85
CA VAL A 27 -9.90 20.67 17.86
C VAL A 27 -9.19 19.33 18.05
N LYS A 28 -9.90 18.33 18.57
CA LYS A 28 -9.42 16.95 18.59
C LYS A 28 -9.23 16.50 17.13
N ASN A 29 -7.97 16.46 16.68
CA ASN A 29 -7.58 15.92 15.37
C ASN A 29 -7.80 14.41 15.34
N THR A 30 -9.03 13.96 15.11
CA THR A 30 -9.28 12.56 14.80
C THR A 30 -8.73 12.26 13.40
N PRO A 31 -7.92 11.20 13.22
CA PRO A 31 -7.43 10.84 11.89
C PRO A 31 -8.63 10.59 10.96
N LYS A 32 -8.71 11.34 9.86
CA LYS A 32 -9.74 11.12 8.85
C LYS A 32 -9.65 9.67 8.33
N PRO A 33 -10.79 8.98 8.14
CA PRO A 33 -10.77 7.63 7.61
C PRO A 33 -10.14 7.61 6.21
N PRO A 34 -9.51 6.49 5.81
CA PRO A 34 -8.96 6.34 4.47
C PRO A 34 -10.04 6.56 3.39
N VAL A 35 -9.70 7.33 2.36
CA VAL A 35 -10.60 7.54 1.21
C VAL A 35 -10.44 6.42 0.21
N GLN A 36 -11.54 5.75 -0.15
CA GLN A 36 -11.51 4.72 -1.17
C GLN A 36 -11.36 5.35 -2.57
N THR A 37 -10.33 4.94 -3.30
CA THR A 37 -10.11 5.36 -4.69
C THR A 37 -9.90 4.13 -5.57
N SER A 38 -10.20 4.26 -6.87
CA SER A 38 -9.81 3.25 -7.85
C SER A 38 -9.54 3.84 -9.23
N LEU A 39 -8.73 3.13 -10.00
CA LEU A 39 -8.40 3.47 -11.37
C LEU A 39 -8.12 2.18 -12.14
N VAL A 40 -8.62 2.08 -13.37
CA VAL A 40 -8.25 1.05 -14.34
C VAL A 40 -7.79 1.75 -15.62
N ILE A 41 -6.62 1.38 -16.11
CA ILE A 41 -6.07 1.87 -17.38
C ILE A 41 -5.69 0.69 -18.28
N ASP A 42 -5.72 0.93 -19.58
CA ASP A 42 -5.03 0.08 -20.54
C ASP A 42 -3.51 0.25 -20.37
N ALA A 43 -2.79 -0.86 -20.20
CA ALA A 43 -1.37 -0.85 -19.84
C ALA A 43 -0.45 -0.38 -20.96
N LYS A 44 -0.89 -0.46 -22.23
CA LYS A 44 -0.08 -0.10 -23.40
C LYS A 44 -0.23 1.39 -23.74
N SER A 45 -1.48 1.85 -23.82
CA SER A 45 -1.82 3.21 -24.22
C SER A 45 -1.89 4.20 -23.06
N GLY A 46 -2.04 3.72 -21.82
CA GLY A 46 -2.35 4.56 -20.66
C GLY A 46 -3.77 5.10 -20.65
N LYS A 47 -4.63 4.69 -21.60
CA LYS A 47 -6.03 5.15 -21.67
C LYS A 47 -6.77 4.77 -20.39
N VAL A 48 -7.42 5.75 -19.76
CA VAL A 48 -8.27 5.53 -18.60
C VAL A 48 -9.55 4.83 -19.03
N LEU A 49 -9.81 3.65 -18.46
CA LEU A 49 -11.03 2.86 -18.71
C LEU A 49 -12.08 3.11 -17.63
N GLN A 50 -11.64 3.31 -16.39
CA GLN A 50 -12.52 3.65 -15.27
C GLN A 50 -11.74 4.39 -14.20
N ALA A 51 -12.35 5.40 -13.58
CA ALA A 51 -11.74 6.15 -12.49
C ALA A 51 -12.80 6.48 -11.42
N HIS A 52 -12.41 6.35 -10.16
CA HIS A 52 -13.20 6.80 -9.01
C HIS A 52 -12.26 7.48 -8.02
N ASN A 53 -12.45 8.78 -7.78
CA ASN A 53 -11.62 9.58 -6.88
C ASN A 53 -10.11 9.45 -7.16
N SER A 54 -9.72 9.14 -8.41
CA SER A 54 -8.36 8.71 -8.76
C SER A 54 -7.27 9.78 -8.57
N GLN A 55 -7.68 11.04 -8.38
CA GLN A 55 -6.81 12.19 -8.15
C GLN A 55 -6.78 12.64 -6.68
N ILE A 56 -7.57 12.04 -5.80
CA ILE A 56 -7.55 12.35 -4.37
C ILE A 56 -6.20 11.92 -3.79
N ARG A 57 -5.59 12.81 -3.00
CA ARG A 57 -4.35 12.52 -2.30
C ARG A 57 -4.59 11.51 -1.18
N ILE A 58 -3.79 10.47 -1.17
CA ILE A 58 -3.86 9.34 -0.23
C ILE A 58 -2.46 8.98 0.27
N TYR A 59 -2.38 8.30 1.42
CA TYR A 59 -1.13 7.74 1.90
C TYR A 59 -0.77 6.47 1.10
N PRO A 60 0.41 6.40 0.47
CA PRO A 60 0.78 5.26 -0.38
C PRO A 60 0.95 3.94 0.39
N ALA A 61 1.30 4.01 1.68
CA ALA A 61 1.84 2.88 2.43
C ALA A 61 2.95 2.18 1.61
N SER A 62 3.08 0.85 1.70
CA SER A 62 4.10 0.10 0.97
C SER A 62 4.01 0.14 -0.57
N LEU A 63 3.01 0.82 -1.17
CA LEU A 63 3.05 1.10 -2.61
C LEU A 63 4.27 1.97 -2.98
N THR A 64 4.79 2.77 -2.04
CA THR A 64 6.04 3.53 -2.17
C THR A 64 7.22 2.68 -2.66
N LYS A 65 7.27 1.39 -2.28
CA LYS A 65 8.36 0.48 -2.68
C LYS A 65 8.41 0.24 -4.19
N LEU A 66 7.35 0.52 -4.94
CA LEU A 66 7.40 0.52 -6.40
C LEU A 66 8.38 1.57 -6.93
N MET A 67 8.46 2.76 -6.31
CA MET A 67 9.43 3.80 -6.69
C MET A 67 10.84 3.40 -6.26
N THR A 68 10.99 2.79 -5.08
CA THR A 68 12.27 2.23 -4.63
C THR A 68 12.79 1.19 -5.62
N LEU A 69 11.95 0.24 -6.04
CA LEU A 69 12.29 -0.76 -7.05
C LEU A 69 12.59 -0.14 -8.42
N TYR A 70 11.82 0.87 -8.85
CA TYR A 70 12.09 1.59 -10.10
C TYR A 70 13.52 2.15 -10.10
N LEU A 71 13.93 2.83 -9.04
CA LEU A 71 15.28 3.40 -8.92
C LEU A 71 16.37 2.33 -8.82
N MET A 72 16.08 1.20 -8.16
CA MET A 72 17.01 0.06 -8.15
C MET A 72 17.22 -0.49 -9.55
N PHE A 73 16.15 -0.73 -10.31
CA PHE A 73 16.23 -1.25 -11.67
C PHE A 73 16.96 -0.26 -12.60
N GLU A 74 16.71 1.04 -12.45
CA GLU A 74 17.46 2.09 -13.15
C GLU A 74 18.97 1.99 -12.89
N ALA A 75 19.35 1.86 -11.61
CA ALA A 75 20.75 1.76 -11.24
C ALA A 75 21.40 0.43 -11.67
N ILE A 76 20.63 -0.66 -11.74
CA ILE A 76 21.11 -1.96 -12.22
C ILE A 76 21.37 -1.91 -13.73
N GLU A 77 20.44 -1.43 -14.55
CA GLU A 77 20.63 -1.31 -16.01
C GLU A 77 21.77 -0.32 -16.33
N ALA A 78 21.97 0.71 -15.51
CA ALA A 78 23.10 1.62 -15.64
C ALA A 78 24.45 1.06 -15.14
N GLY A 79 24.50 -0.20 -14.67
CA GLY A 79 25.72 -0.84 -14.14
C GLY A 79 26.20 -0.31 -12.79
N LYS A 80 25.42 0.55 -12.11
CA LYS A 80 25.80 1.21 -10.85
C LYS A 80 25.44 0.42 -9.60
N LEU A 81 24.56 -0.59 -9.74
CA LEU A 81 24.08 -1.40 -8.63
C LEU A 81 24.04 -2.89 -9.01
N PRO A 82 25.19 -3.59 -9.08
CA PRO A 82 25.22 -5.02 -9.41
C PRO A 82 24.35 -5.85 -8.46
N LEU A 83 23.73 -6.93 -8.97
CA LEU A 83 22.77 -7.75 -8.21
C LEU A 83 23.37 -8.47 -7.00
N ASP A 84 24.67 -8.76 -7.05
CA ASP A 84 25.47 -9.42 -6.02
C ASP A 84 26.12 -8.44 -5.03
N LYS A 85 26.08 -7.13 -5.32
CA LYS A 85 26.58 -6.10 -4.42
C LYS A 85 25.93 -6.26 -3.04
N LYS A 86 26.77 -6.32 -2.01
CA LYS A 86 26.38 -6.37 -0.60
C LYS A 86 26.12 -4.95 -0.09
N LEU A 87 24.98 -4.76 0.55
CA LEU A 87 24.57 -3.51 1.18
C LEU A 87 24.61 -3.68 2.71
N LEU A 88 25.29 -2.76 3.41
CA LEU A 88 25.40 -2.77 4.86
C LEU A 88 24.07 -2.36 5.51
N VAL A 89 23.59 -3.18 6.44
CA VAL A 89 22.37 -2.93 7.19
C VAL A 89 22.69 -2.00 8.37
N SER A 90 22.09 -0.81 8.38
CA SER A 90 22.25 0.13 9.49
C SER A 90 21.41 -0.24 10.71
N ALA A 91 21.75 0.34 11.87
CA ALA A 91 20.94 0.25 13.07
C ALA A 91 19.53 0.83 12.89
N LYS A 92 19.36 1.80 11.98
CA LYS A 92 18.05 2.35 11.64
C LYS A 92 17.24 1.32 10.84
N ALA A 93 17.84 0.73 9.82
CA ALA A 93 17.19 -0.28 8.99
C ALA A 93 16.72 -1.49 9.82
N SER A 94 17.56 -2.00 10.72
CA SER A 94 17.22 -3.16 11.55
C SER A 94 16.07 -2.91 12.53
N LYS A 95 15.86 -1.65 12.93
CA LYS A 95 14.79 -1.21 13.86
C LYS A 95 13.48 -0.87 13.14
N MET A 96 13.40 -1.03 11.82
CA MET A 96 12.18 -0.70 11.08
C MET A 96 10.97 -1.53 11.56
N PRO A 97 9.77 -0.92 11.59
CA PRO A 97 8.54 -1.60 11.97
C PRO A 97 8.18 -2.81 11.06
N PRO A 98 7.23 -3.68 11.49
CA PRO A 98 6.92 -4.96 10.85
C PRO A 98 6.63 -4.94 9.35
N CYS A 99 6.64 -6.14 8.75
CA CYS A 99 6.98 -6.43 7.33
C CYS A 99 8.47 -6.23 7.10
N LYS A 100 9.30 -7.14 7.62
CA LYS A 100 10.77 -7.10 7.55
C LYS A 100 11.34 -8.49 7.23
N LEU A 101 12.58 -8.55 6.74
CA LEU A 101 13.34 -9.81 6.60
C LEU A 101 14.01 -10.23 7.91
N GLY A 102 14.08 -9.31 8.89
CA GLY A 102 14.73 -9.56 10.17
C GLY A 102 16.22 -9.23 10.12
N LEU A 103 16.61 -8.25 9.30
CA LEU A 103 18.00 -7.89 9.13
C LEU A 103 18.58 -7.29 10.42
N LYS A 104 19.79 -7.73 10.81
CA LYS A 104 20.54 -7.25 11.98
C LYS A 104 21.48 -6.11 11.59
N ALA A 105 21.67 -5.15 12.49
CA ALA A 105 22.65 -4.08 12.27
C ALA A 105 24.06 -4.66 12.08
N GLY A 106 24.81 -4.13 11.12
CA GLY A 106 26.18 -4.56 10.82
C GLY A 106 26.30 -5.75 9.86
N GLU A 107 25.21 -6.48 9.59
CA GLU A 107 25.23 -7.50 8.55
C GLU A 107 25.06 -6.90 7.15
N THR A 108 25.18 -7.75 6.12
CA THR A 108 24.89 -7.34 4.73
C THR A 108 23.78 -8.15 4.09
N ILE A 109 23.09 -7.52 3.14
CA ILE A 109 22.13 -8.15 2.23
C ILE A 109 22.55 -7.85 0.79
N THR A 110 22.41 -8.81 -0.13
CA THR A 110 22.65 -8.55 -1.56
C THR A 110 21.52 -7.73 -2.17
N VAL A 111 21.81 -6.99 -3.23
CA VAL A 111 20.78 -6.26 -4.02
C VAL A 111 19.67 -7.22 -4.48
N ARG A 112 20.02 -8.43 -4.92
CA ARG A 112 19.05 -9.46 -5.32
C ARG A 112 18.10 -9.87 -4.19
N GLU A 113 18.63 -10.13 -2.99
CA GLU A 113 17.82 -10.45 -1.82
C GLU A 113 16.93 -9.28 -1.42
N ALA A 114 17.44 -8.05 -1.50
CA ALA A 114 16.67 -6.85 -1.22
C ALA A 114 15.49 -6.68 -2.20
N ILE A 115 15.70 -6.90 -3.51
CA ILE A 115 14.62 -6.87 -4.52
C ILE A 115 13.53 -7.90 -4.17
N ASN A 116 13.90 -9.15 -3.90
CA ASN A 116 12.93 -10.19 -3.55
C ASN A 116 12.19 -9.83 -2.24
N GLY A 117 12.90 -9.33 -1.23
CA GLY A 117 12.30 -8.89 0.03
C GLY A 117 11.33 -7.73 -0.14
N LEU A 118 11.64 -6.75 -0.99
CA LEU A 118 10.79 -5.61 -1.30
C LEU A 118 9.52 -6.03 -2.04
N ILE A 119 9.64 -6.92 -3.03
CA ILE A 119 8.52 -7.41 -3.84
C ILE A 119 7.61 -8.32 -3.02
N ILE A 120 8.18 -9.38 -2.45
CA ILE A 120 7.42 -10.52 -1.90
C ILE A 120 6.99 -10.23 -0.46
N LYS A 121 7.93 -9.88 0.41
CA LYS A 121 7.66 -9.65 1.84
C LYS A 121 7.26 -8.22 2.17
N SER A 122 7.48 -7.29 1.24
CA SER A 122 7.33 -5.85 1.49
C SER A 122 8.26 -5.32 2.59
N ALA A 123 9.48 -5.85 2.65
CA ALA A 123 10.45 -5.64 3.71
C ALA A 123 10.86 -4.16 3.90
N ASN A 124 10.60 -3.59 5.09
CA ASN A 124 10.94 -2.20 5.43
C ASN A 124 12.43 -2.04 5.74
N ASP A 125 13.04 -3.01 6.42
CA ASP A 125 14.47 -3.06 6.69
C ASP A 125 15.28 -3.09 5.39
N ALA A 126 14.86 -3.90 4.42
CA ALA A 126 15.46 -3.91 3.08
C ALA A 126 15.30 -2.56 2.36
N ALA A 127 14.14 -1.90 2.45
CA ALA A 127 13.91 -0.59 1.81
C ALA A 127 14.85 0.50 2.34
N VAL A 128 15.02 0.59 3.66
CA VAL A 128 15.94 1.55 4.26
C VAL A 128 17.39 1.22 3.92
N THR A 129 17.75 -0.08 3.98
CA THR A 129 19.11 -0.55 3.60
C THR A 129 19.46 -0.19 2.15
N VAL A 130 18.53 -0.39 1.22
CA VAL A 130 18.70 0.01 -0.19
C VAL A 130 18.88 1.52 -0.32
N ALA A 131 18.03 2.29 0.35
CA ALA A 131 18.06 3.75 0.28
C ALA A 131 19.40 4.32 0.76
N GLU A 132 19.88 3.84 1.90
CA GLU A 132 21.17 4.20 2.48
C GLU A 132 22.33 3.69 1.61
N GLY A 133 22.28 2.45 1.12
CA GLY A 133 23.31 1.88 0.25
C GLY A 133 23.45 2.55 -1.13
N MET A 134 22.37 3.14 -1.65
CA MET A 134 22.38 3.83 -2.94
C MET A 134 22.73 5.32 -2.82
N LYS A 135 22.28 5.99 -1.76
CA LYS A 135 22.36 7.47 -1.65
C LYS A 135 22.95 7.98 -0.33
N GLY A 136 23.54 7.11 0.48
CA GLY A 136 24.16 7.43 1.77
C GLY A 136 23.16 7.66 2.90
N SER A 137 21.93 8.11 2.60
CA SER A 137 20.85 8.25 3.58
C SER A 137 19.48 8.07 2.94
N GLU A 138 18.50 7.65 3.74
CA GLU A 138 17.11 7.57 3.27
C GLU A 138 16.52 8.94 2.88
N LYS A 139 16.97 10.03 3.51
CA LYS A 139 16.55 11.40 3.15
C LYS A 139 17.05 11.80 1.76
N ALA A 140 18.31 11.48 1.44
CA ALA A 140 18.85 11.72 0.09
C ALA A 140 18.17 10.82 -0.95
N PHE A 141 17.85 9.59 -0.59
CA PHE A 141 17.08 8.69 -1.45
C PHE A 141 15.67 9.21 -1.72
N SER A 142 14.95 9.72 -0.71
CA SER A 142 13.61 10.28 -0.92
C SER A 142 13.62 11.53 -1.80
N HIS A 143 14.68 12.34 -1.77
CA HIS A 143 14.88 13.41 -2.77
C HIS A 143 14.97 12.85 -4.19
N LEU A 144 15.77 11.80 -4.39
CA LEU A 144 15.86 11.12 -5.70
C LEU A 144 14.51 10.55 -6.14
N MET A 145 13.75 9.92 -5.24
CA MET A 145 12.39 9.43 -5.51
C MET A 145 11.47 10.55 -6.00
N ASN A 146 11.55 11.75 -5.41
CA ASN A 146 10.74 12.90 -5.80
C ASN A 146 11.16 13.51 -7.13
N VAL A 147 12.46 13.55 -7.42
CA VAL A 147 12.97 13.93 -8.75
C VAL A 147 12.43 12.98 -9.80
N LYS A 148 12.51 11.65 -9.54
CA LYS A 148 11.98 10.65 -10.47
C LYS A 148 10.46 10.72 -10.61
N ALA A 149 9.72 10.94 -9.52
CA ALA A 149 8.28 11.12 -9.57
C ALA A 149 7.88 12.28 -10.50
N LYS A 150 8.58 13.42 -10.44
CA LYS A 150 8.36 14.55 -11.35
C LYS A 150 8.66 14.17 -12.81
N GLN A 151 9.76 13.48 -13.07
CA GLN A 151 10.13 12.99 -14.41
C GLN A 151 9.08 12.04 -15.00
N LEU A 152 8.48 11.18 -14.17
CA LEU A 152 7.38 10.28 -14.56
C LEU A 152 6.01 10.99 -14.62
N GLY A 153 5.96 12.30 -14.41
CA GLY A 153 4.72 13.08 -14.43
C GLY A 153 3.78 12.80 -13.26
N MET A 154 4.28 12.28 -12.14
CA MET A 154 3.53 12.00 -10.91
C MET A 154 3.31 13.28 -10.09
N LYS A 155 2.53 14.22 -10.64
CA LYS A 155 2.38 15.61 -10.13
C LYS A 155 1.79 15.73 -8.72
N ASN A 156 1.09 14.70 -8.24
CA ASN A 156 0.44 14.69 -6.93
C ASN A 156 1.09 13.69 -5.97
N THR A 157 2.38 13.40 -6.18
CA THR A 157 3.14 12.45 -5.38
C THR A 157 4.33 13.12 -4.71
N TYR A 158 4.50 12.83 -3.43
CA TYR A 158 5.66 13.23 -2.64
C TYR A 158 6.03 12.09 -1.68
N PHE A 159 7.28 11.64 -1.74
CA PHE A 159 7.86 10.59 -0.92
C PHE A 159 8.74 11.19 0.18
N LYS A 160 8.65 10.60 1.37
CA LYS A 160 9.45 10.99 2.55
C LYS A 160 10.47 9.93 2.92
N ASN A 161 10.19 8.68 2.58
CA ASN A 161 11.00 7.52 2.92
C ASN A 161 10.88 6.44 1.84
N ALA A 162 11.76 5.44 1.86
CA ALA A 162 11.84 4.40 0.82
C ALA A 162 10.85 3.25 1.03
N SER A 163 10.33 3.11 2.25
CA SER A 163 9.50 1.97 2.65
C SER A 163 8.00 2.23 2.48
N GLY A 164 7.56 3.48 2.51
CA GLY A 164 6.15 3.79 2.66
C GLY A 164 5.67 3.79 4.11
N TRP A 165 6.57 3.74 5.09
CA TRP A 165 6.20 3.92 6.49
C TRP A 165 5.56 5.29 6.70
N HIS A 166 4.68 5.40 7.70
CA HIS A 166 3.82 6.55 7.85
C HIS A 166 4.62 7.84 8.09
N ASP A 167 4.35 8.83 7.25
CA ASP A 167 4.76 10.22 7.38
C ASP A 167 3.60 11.06 6.82
N PRO A 168 3.08 12.07 7.54
CA PRO A 168 1.91 12.84 7.11
C PRO A 168 2.14 13.64 5.82
N LEU A 169 3.39 13.96 5.48
CA LEU A 169 3.74 14.68 4.26
C LEU A 169 3.87 13.75 3.05
N GLN A 170 3.95 12.43 3.26
CA GLN A 170 4.08 11.47 2.17
C GLN A 170 2.71 11.16 1.55
N GLN A 171 2.50 11.58 0.31
CA GLN A 171 1.20 11.46 -0.36
C GLN A 171 1.39 10.98 -1.81
N THR A 172 0.35 10.36 -2.36
CA THR A 172 0.24 10.01 -3.78
C THR A 172 -1.22 10.02 -4.23
N THR A 173 -1.50 9.58 -5.45
CA THR A 173 -2.85 9.35 -5.98
C THR A 173 -2.91 8.00 -6.70
N ALA A 174 -4.11 7.45 -6.89
CA ALA A 174 -4.25 6.24 -7.72
C ALA A 174 -3.75 6.46 -9.15
N ARG A 175 -3.96 7.66 -9.70
CA ARG A 175 -3.44 8.06 -11.03
C ARG A 175 -1.93 8.01 -11.12
N ASP A 176 -1.24 8.56 -10.13
CA ASP A 176 0.23 8.57 -10.15
C ASP A 176 0.81 7.17 -9.90
N MET A 177 0.19 6.36 -9.03
CA MET A 177 0.59 4.97 -8.85
C MET A 177 0.40 4.14 -10.13
N ALA A 178 -0.64 4.40 -10.94
CA ALA A 178 -0.81 3.75 -12.23
C ALA A 178 0.25 4.18 -13.26
N LYS A 179 0.68 5.45 -13.25
CA LYS A 179 1.81 5.91 -14.09
C LYS A 179 3.10 5.19 -13.72
N LEU A 180 3.39 5.07 -12.42
CA LEU A 180 4.58 4.37 -11.94
C LEU A 180 4.55 2.89 -12.32
N ALA A 181 3.40 2.24 -12.19
CA ALA A 181 3.19 0.86 -12.64
C ALA A 181 3.45 0.68 -14.14
N MET A 182 2.92 1.60 -14.96
CA MET A 182 3.10 1.59 -16.40
C MET A 182 4.57 1.80 -16.77
N ALA A 183 5.26 2.73 -16.11
CA ALA A 183 6.68 2.98 -16.30
C ALA A 183 7.53 1.77 -15.90
N LEU A 184 7.27 1.13 -14.76
CA LEU A 184 7.95 -0.11 -14.37
C LEU A 184 7.82 -1.22 -15.43
N LYS A 185 6.62 -1.41 -15.99
CA LYS A 185 6.38 -2.43 -17.02
C LYS A 185 7.06 -2.08 -18.35
N LYS A 186 7.05 -0.80 -18.72
CA LYS A 186 7.61 -0.29 -19.98
C LYS A 186 9.15 -0.25 -19.97
N ASP A 187 9.71 0.32 -18.91
CA ASP A 187 11.13 0.68 -18.87
C ASP A 187 12.00 -0.49 -18.37
N TYR A 188 11.41 -1.39 -17.57
CA TYR A 188 12.12 -2.52 -16.95
C TYR A 188 11.44 -3.88 -17.21
N PRO A 189 11.15 -4.25 -18.47
CA PRO A 189 10.45 -5.49 -18.79
C PRO A 189 11.21 -6.75 -18.36
N LYS A 190 12.55 -6.69 -18.24
CA LYS A 190 13.39 -7.80 -17.74
C LYS A 190 13.16 -8.10 -16.25
N PHE A 191 12.90 -7.07 -15.44
CA PHE A 191 12.68 -7.22 -13.99
C PHE A 191 11.20 -7.43 -13.66
N TYR A 192 10.31 -6.99 -14.53
CA TYR A 192 8.87 -7.06 -14.33
C TYR A 192 8.34 -8.46 -13.93
N PRO A 193 8.80 -9.60 -14.49
CA PRO A 193 8.36 -10.92 -14.07
C PRO A 193 8.59 -11.24 -12.58
N LEU A 194 9.52 -10.54 -11.91
CA LEU A 194 9.76 -10.73 -10.48
C LEU A 194 8.53 -10.39 -9.62
N PHE A 195 7.67 -9.48 -10.08
CA PHE A 195 6.45 -9.08 -9.36
C PHE A 195 5.39 -10.18 -9.26
N ALA A 196 5.46 -11.20 -10.12
CA ALA A 196 4.56 -12.35 -10.09
C ALA A 196 4.96 -13.41 -9.04
N LYS A 197 6.18 -13.31 -8.47
CA LYS A 197 6.66 -14.28 -7.48
C LYS A 197 5.86 -14.18 -6.17
N THR A 198 5.42 -15.32 -5.67
CA THR A 198 4.64 -15.41 -4.42
C THR A 198 5.47 -15.82 -3.20
N SER A 199 6.67 -16.36 -3.42
CA SER A 199 7.60 -16.76 -2.36
C SER A 199 9.05 -16.74 -2.86
N PHE A 200 10.00 -16.72 -1.92
CA PHE A 200 11.43 -16.94 -2.21
C PHE A 200 12.13 -17.55 -1.00
N VAL A 201 13.29 -18.16 -1.21
CA VAL A 201 14.14 -18.64 -0.12
C VAL A 201 15.08 -17.51 0.29
N PHE A 202 15.07 -17.17 1.57
CA PHE A 202 15.98 -16.24 2.19
C PHE A 202 16.74 -16.95 3.30
N ARG A 203 18.03 -17.19 3.11
CA ARG A 203 18.93 -17.79 4.11
C ARG A 203 18.34 -19.04 4.77
N GLY A 204 17.98 -20.01 3.94
CA GLY A 204 17.40 -21.30 4.37
C GLY A 204 15.91 -21.28 4.71
N ASN A 205 15.27 -20.10 4.75
CA ASN A 205 13.85 -19.98 5.13
C ASN A 205 12.98 -19.58 3.94
N VAL A 206 11.83 -20.23 3.78
CA VAL A 206 10.83 -19.83 2.78
C VAL A 206 10.09 -18.60 3.28
N VAL A 207 10.20 -17.51 2.53
CA VAL A 207 9.48 -16.27 2.79
C VAL A 207 8.31 -16.16 1.82
N ASN A 208 7.10 -16.17 2.35
CA ASN A 208 5.86 -16.04 1.59
C ASN A 208 5.40 -14.58 1.51
N GLY A 209 4.84 -14.22 0.35
CA GLY A 209 4.20 -12.93 0.13
C GLY A 209 2.73 -12.92 0.55
N HIS A 210 2.18 -11.71 0.64
CA HIS A 210 0.80 -11.47 1.09
C HIS A 210 -0.14 -11.02 -0.05
N ASN A 211 0.32 -10.98 -1.30
CA ASN A 211 -0.50 -10.55 -2.44
C ASN A 211 -1.36 -11.70 -2.97
N ARG A 212 -2.58 -11.82 -2.43
CA ARG A 212 -3.53 -12.86 -2.82
C ARG A 212 -4.06 -12.70 -4.24
N VAL A 213 -4.14 -11.48 -4.78
CA VAL A 213 -4.57 -11.26 -6.17
C VAL A 213 -3.55 -11.85 -7.13
N THR A 214 -2.26 -11.60 -6.92
CA THR A 214 -1.20 -12.24 -7.72
C THR A 214 -1.24 -13.77 -7.64
N LYS A 215 -1.56 -14.34 -6.46
CA LYS A 215 -1.65 -15.79 -6.29
C LYS A 215 -2.91 -16.41 -6.92
N ASN A 216 -4.05 -15.74 -6.83
CA ASN A 216 -5.36 -16.37 -7.05
C ASN A 216 -6.11 -15.87 -8.29
N TYR A 217 -5.68 -14.77 -8.92
CA TYR A 217 -6.35 -14.22 -10.09
C TYR A 217 -5.62 -14.62 -11.37
N GLN A 218 -6.29 -15.38 -12.25
CA GLN A 218 -5.71 -15.80 -13.52
C GLN A 218 -5.27 -14.58 -14.35
N GLY A 219 -4.05 -14.64 -14.89
CA GLY A 219 -3.47 -13.54 -15.66
C GLY A 219 -2.95 -12.37 -14.81
N ALA A 220 -3.00 -12.42 -13.48
CA ALA A 220 -2.33 -11.42 -12.64
C ALA A 220 -0.81 -11.57 -12.72
N GLU A 221 -0.12 -10.43 -12.83
CA GLU A 221 1.33 -10.38 -13.05
C GLU A 221 2.09 -9.68 -11.89
N GLY A 222 1.38 -9.25 -10.84
CA GLY A 222 1.96 -8.44 -9.77
C GLY A 222 1.01 -7.32 -9.30
N MET A 223 1.44 -6.29 -8.57
CA MET A 223 2.83 -5.95 -8.24
C MET A 223 3.04 -5.62 -6.76
N LYS A 224 2.12 -4.87 -6.14
CA LYS A 224 2.35 -4.42 -4.76
C LYS A 224 1.08 -4.11 -3.99
N THR A 225 0.97 -4.68 -2.80
CA THR A 225 0.01 -4.25 -1.77
C THR A 225 0.64 -3.22 -0.83
N GLY A 226 -0.20 -2.44 -0.14
CA GLY A 226 0.22 -1.58 0.97
C GLY A 226 -0.84 -1.50 2.06
N PHE A 227 -0.41 -1.38 3.32
CA PHE A 227 -1.29 -1.16 4.46
C PHE A 227 -0.56 -0.41 5.57
N HIS A 228 -1.26 0.55 6.17
CA HIS A 228 -1.11 1.01 7.55
C HIS A 228 -2.42 1.71 7.92
N THR A 229 -2.69 1.92 9.21
CA THR A 229 -4.00 2.40 9.69
C THR A 229 -4.50 3.65 8.94
N PRO A 230 -3.72 4.76 8.80
CA PRO A 230 -4.16 5.92 8.03
C PRO A 230 -4.37 5.70 6.51
N ALA A 231 -3.74 4.69 5.90
CA ALA A 231 -3.83 4.44 4.46
C ALA A 231 -4.97 3.49 4.07
N GLY A 232 -5.43 2.65 5.01
CA GLY A 232 -6.27 1.50 4.70
C GLY A 232 -5.52 0.45 3.85
N TYR A 233 -6.27 -0.46 3.23
CA TYR A 233 -5.72 -1.53 2.40
C TYR A 233 -5.64 -1.10 0.93
N ASN A 234 -4.42 -1.12 0.38
CA ASN A 234 -4.08 -0.62 -0.96
C ASN A 234 -3.50 -1.70 -1.85
N LEU A 235 -3.63 -1.54 -3.17
CA LEU A 235 -3.07 -2.42 -4.19
C LEU A 235 -2.92 -1.75 -5.53
N VAL A 236 -1.79 -2.05 -6.16
CA VAL A 236 -1.60 -1.88 -7.59
C VAL A 236 -1.39 -3.26 -8.20
N THR A 237 -2.25 -3.61 -9.15
CA THR A 237 -2.20 -4.88 -9.89
C THR A 237 -2.05 -4.63 -11.36
N THR A 238 -1.27 -5.48 -11.99
CA THR A 238 -1.24 -5.64 -13.44
C THR A 238 -1.77 -7.02 -13.80
N ALA A 239 -2.51 -7.11 -14.89
CA ALA A 239 -2.99 -8.38 -15.39
C ALA A 239 -3.09 -8.37 -16.91
N SER A 240 -2.92 -9.53 -17.53
CA SER A 240 -3.05 -9.70 -18.98
C SER A 240 -3.91 -10.92 -19.30
N ARG A 241 -4.85 -10.77 -20.24
CA ARG A 241 -5.69 -11.84 -20.79
C ARG A 241 -6.04 -11.54 -22.24
N ASN A 242 -6.00 -12.55 -23.11
CA ASN A 242 -6.43 -12.47 -24.51
C ASN A 242 -5.88 -11.23 -25.25
N GLY A 243 -4.58 -10.95 -25.10
CA GLY A 243 -3.91 -9.81 -25.73
C GLY A 243 -4.19 -8.43 -25.12
N LYS A 244 -5.15 -8.33 -24.18
CA LYS A 244 -5.44 -7.13 -23.40
C LYS A 244 -4.61 -7.12 -22.12
N SER A 245 -3.99 -5.99 -21.79
CA SER A 245 -3.18 -5.82 -20.57
C SER A 245 -3.69 -4.60 -19.80
N LEU A 246 -3.97 -4.78 -18.52
CA LEU A 246 -4.59 -3.80 -17.65
C LEU A 246 -3.70 -3.47 -16.47
N ILE A 247 -3.76 -2.21 -16.03
CA ILE A 247 -3.24 -1.78 -14.74
C ILE A 247 -4.41 -1.26 -13.93
N ALA A 248 -4.59 -1.81 -12.73
CA ALA A 248 -5.64 -1.42 -11.80
C ALA A 248 -5.06 -1.01 -10.45
N VAL A 249 -5.60 0.07 -9.89
CA VAL A 249 -5.23 0.61 -8.58
C VAL A 249 -6.49 0.66 -7.72
N VAL A 250 -6.40 0.18 -6.48
CA VAL A 250 -7.45 0.27 -5.46
C VAL A 250 -6.80 0.70 -4.16
N THR A 251 -7.31 1.76 -3.53
CA THR A 251 -6.78 2.29 -2.26
C THR A 251 -7.89 2.49 -1.24
N GLY A 252 -7.53 2.62 0.04
CA GLY A 252 -8.49 2.92 1.11
C GLY A 252 -9.49 1.79 1.37
N GLY A 253 -9.11 0.53 1.10
CA GLY A 253 -9.95 -0.62 1.45
C GLY A 253 -10.09 -0.77 2.97
N LYS A 254 -11.27 -1.25 3.42
CA LYS A 254 -11.55 -1.49 4.85
C LYS A 254 -10.85 -2.74 5.38
N SER A 255 -10.74 -3.78 4.55
CA SER A 255 -10.00 -4.99 4.82
C SER A 255 -9.21 -5.43 3.59
N ALA A 256 -8.23 -6.32 3.78
CA ALA A 256 -7.51 -6.91 2.67
C ALA A 256 -8.46 -7.68 1.73
N ALA A 257 -9.48 -8.36 2.27
CA ALA A 257 -10.46 -9.13 1.49
C ALA A 257 -11.36 -8.22 0.66
N SER A 258 -11.90 -7.14 1.25
CA SER A 258 -12.73 -6.18 0.51
C SER A 258 -11.94 -5.50 -0.62
N ARG A 259 -10.66 -5.20 -0.37
CA ARG A 259 -9.76 -4.64 -1.38
C ARG A 259 -9.55 -5.64 -2.53
N ASP A 260 -9.30 -6.91 -2.22
CA ASP A 260 -9.04 -7.93 -3.24
C ASP A 260 -10.29 -8.16 -4.10
N GLN A 261 -11.47 -8.27 -3.49
CA GLN A 261 -12.74 -8.41 -4.20
C GLN A 261 -13.00 -7.22 -5.13
N LYS A 262 -12.75 -5.99 -4.68
CA LYS A 262 -12.88 -4.80 -5.52
C LYS A 262 -11.89 -4.82 -6.68
N MET A 263 -10.64 -5.23 -6.44
CA MET A 263 -9.61 -5.34 -7.48
C MET A 263 -10.01 -6.37 -8.54
N MET A 264 -10.37 -7.59 -8.14
CA MET A 264 -10.76 -8.65 -9.05
C MET A 264 -12.03 -8.29 -9.84
N GLY A 265 -13.03 -7.70 -9.19
CA GLY A 265 -14.25 -7.25 -9.88
C GLY A 265 -13.99 -6.17 -10.93
N LEU A 266 -13.07 -5.24 -10.67
CA LEU A 266 -12.63 -4.26 -11.68
C LEU A 266 -11.92 -4.93 -12.85
N LEU A 267 -11.02 -5.87 -12.59
CA LEU A 267 -10.32 -6.61 -13.65
C LEU A 267 -11.31 -7.44 -14.47
N ASP A 268 -12.23 -8.17 -13.83
CA ASP A 268 -13.25 -9.00 -14.49
C ASP A 268 -14.15 -8.17 -15.40
N GLN A 269 -14.64 -7.03 -14.89
CA GLN A 269 -15.43 -6.09 -15.69
C GLN A 269 -14.68 -5.66 -16.96
N HIS A 270 -13.40 -5.30 -16.85
CA HIS A 270 -12.62 -4.79 -17.99
C HIS A 270 -12.01 -5.88 -18.86
N PHE A 271 -11.98 -7.14 -18.42
CA PHE A 271 -11.71 -8.30 -19.27
C PHE A 271 -12.98 -8.95 -19.84
N ASN A 272 -14.16 -8.39 -19.57
CA ASN A 272 -15.46 -8.93 -19.96
C ASN A 272 -15.69 -10.37 -19.46
N ILE A 273 -15.20 -10.67 -18.26
CA ILE A 273 -15.40 -11.97 -17.62
C ILE A 273 -16.76 -11.93 -16.93
N LYS A 274 -17.68 -12.80 -17.35
CA LYS A 274 -18.97 -12.94 -16.66
C LYS A 274 -18.70 -13.46 -15.24
N PRO A 275 -19.29 -12.84 -14.19
CA PRO A 275 -19.21 -13.38 -12.85
C PRO A 275 -19.72 -14.82 -12.87
N ILE A 276 -18.95 -15.76 -12.33
CA ILE A 276 -19.47 -17.10 -12.04
C ILE A 276 -20.45 -16.90 -10.89
N VAL A 277 -21.73 -16.73 -11.21
CA VAL A 277 -22.79 -16.78 -10.21
C VAL A 277 -22.81 -18.23 -9.69
N PRO A 278 -22.56 -18.48 -8.40
CA PRO A 278 -22.72 -19.83 -7.86
C PRO A 278 -24.16 -20.26 -8.16
N LYS A 279 -24.35 -21.37 -8.87
CA LYS A 279 -25.68 -21.99 -8.95
C LYS A 279 -26.19 -22.15 -7.51
N PRO A 280 -27.42 -21.68 -7.18
CA PRO A 280 -27.95 -21.89 -5.85
C PRO A 280 -27.87 -23.38 -5.54
N SER A 281 -27.17 -23.70 -4.46
CA SER A 281 -27.10 -25.06 -3.94
C SER A 281 -28.54 -25.49 -3.65
N ILE A 282 -29.04 -26.44 -4.43
CA ILE A 282 -30.31 -27.11 -4.15
C ILE A 282 -30.12 -27.75 -2.78
N LYS A 283 -30.72 -27.15 -1.74
CA LYS A 283 -30.89 -27.85 -0.47
C LYS A 283 -31.80 -29.02 -0.79
N LEU A 284 -31.25 -30.24 -0.84
CA LEU A 284 -32.05 -31.45 -0.76
C LEU A 284 -32.84 -31.34 0.54
N ALA A 285 -34.17 -31.20 0.41
CA ALA A 285 -35.07 -31.27 1.54
C ALA A 285 -34.87 -32.62 2.22
N SER A 286 -34.43 -32.60 3.48
CA SER A 286 -34.40 -33.79 4.32
C SER A 286 -35.83 -34.28 4.50
N ASN A 287 -36.19 -35.36 3.82
CA ASN A 287 -37.44 -36.07 4.04
C ASN A 287 -37.47 -36.62 5.47
N ASN A 288 -38.21 -35.94 6.34
CA ASN A 288 -38.58 -36.47 7.65
C ASN A 288 -39.65 -37.55 7.44
N LYS A 289 -39.22 -38.81 7.25
CA LYS A 289 -40.12 -39.96 7.42
C LYS A 289 -40.01 -40.45 8.86
N SER A 290 -41.09 -40.19 9.59
CA SER A 290 -41.52 -40.89 10.79
C SER A 290 -41.24 -42.38 10.71
N THR A 291 -40.43 -42.91 11.62
CA THR A 291 -40.42 -44.33 11.96
C THR A 291 -40.76 -44.48 13.43
N THR A 292 -41.97 -44.98 13.64
CA THR A 292 -42.58 -45.47 14.86
C THR A 292 -41.64 -46.37 15.67
N LYS A 293 -41.54 -46.09 16.98
CA LYS A 293 -40.92 -46.97 17.99
C LYS A 293 -41.75 -48.24 18.16
N ALA A 294 -41.19 -49.39 17.78
CA ALA A 294 -41.60 -50.70 18.28
C ALA A 294 -40.57 -51.20 19.30
N LYS A 295 -41.09 -51.69 20.43
CA LYS A 295 -40.37 -52.15 21.63
C LYS A 295 -39.65 -53.49 21.41
N SER A 296 -38.44 -53.64 21.95
CA SER A 296 -37.90 -54.91 22.51
C SER A 296 -36.75 -54.56 23.48
N LYS A 297 -36.98 -54.66 24.80
CA LYS A 297 -36.66 -55.77 25.73
C LYS A 297 -35.17 -56.19 25.78
N ILE A 298 -34.53 -55.85 26.92
CA ILE A 298 -33.69 -56.69 27.82
C ILE A 298 -32.43 -57.30 27.15
N ILE A 299 -31.19 -57.05 27.60
CA ILE A 299 -30.49 -57.75 28.70
C ILE A 299 -29.28 -56.92 29.15
N LYS A 300 -29.17 -56.70 30.48
CA LYS A 300 -27.92 -56.35 31.19
C LYS A 300 -27.00 -57.57 31.21
N LYS A 301 -25.70 -57.41 30.91
CA LYS A 301 -24.64 -58.06 31.69
C LYS A 301 -23.30 -57.33 31.54
N LYS A 302 -22.80 -56.91 32.70
CA LYS A 302 -21.51 -56.31 33.02
C LYS A 302 -20.65 -57.45 33.57
N ASN A 303 -19.39 -57.57 33.13
CA ASN A 303 -18.24 -58.27 33.72
C ASN A 303 -17.11 -58.10 32.68
N ILE A 304 -16.05 -57.30 32.83
CA ILE A 304 -14.93 -57.33 33.80
C ILE A 304 -14.40 -58.75 34.03
N ARG A 305 -13.28 -59.09 33.37
CA ARG A 305 -12.01 -59.54 33.99
C ARG A 305 -10.89 -59.65 32.95
N SER A 306 -9.68 -59.30 33.44
CA SER A 306 -8.32 -59.35 32.87
C SER A 306 -8.07 -58.59 31.58
#